data_AF-A0A538Q1L0-F1
#
_entry.id   AF-A0A538Q1L0-F1
#
_cell.length_a   1.000
_cell.length_b   1.000
_cell.length_c   1.000
_cell.angle_alpha   90.00
_cell.angle_beta   90.00
_cell.angle_gamma   90.00
#
_symmetry.space_group_name_H-M   'P 1'
#
loop_
_entity.id
_entity.type
_entity.pdbx_description
1 polymer ?
#
loop_
_entity_poly.entity_id
_entity_poly.type
_entity_poly.pdbx_seq_one_letter_code
_entity_poly.pdbx_strand_id
1 'polypeptide(L)'
;MYSHELGAGGGSFTITHQGRPYTFNLDCSRPDIVCPGEAWPNQVVIEQRDVMHQHQMVVDLPTAQCDRTLTQPAPGTCGAGTSNPNCDLICGGDITLHTNPAFGVIGEAGDSFRLYLGGGVVTNGFNCAMLGYSIADADLVTSGKAAGAWEATAMQAGLVTIGYAGGCLFAGTAPDGDTRALLAAAELKFTTGFTGSKE
;
A
#
# COMPACT_ATOMS: atom_id res chain seq x y z
N MET A 1 1.33 -16.28 -15.52
CA MET A 1 1.22 -15.39 -14.34
C MET A 1 1.83 -16.15 -13.17
N TYR A 2 2.85 -15.59 -12.52
CA TYR A 2 3.45 -16.19 -11.33
C TYR A 2 2.79 -15.55 -10.11
N SER A 3 2.31 -16.36 -9.16
CA SER A 3 1.72 -15.90 -7.90
C SER A 3 2.46 -16.54 -6.73
N HIS A 4 2.79 -15.75 -5.72
CA HIS A 4 3.44 -16.21 -4.50
C HIS A 4 2.98 -15.37 -3.31
N GLU A 5 2.70 -16.01 -2.19
CA GLU A 5 2.32 -15.33 -0.94
C GLU A 5 3.51 -15.32 0.01
N LEU A 6 3.86 -14.13 0.50
CA LEU A 6 4.85 -13.94 1.56
C LEU A 6 4.12 -13.73 2.89
N GLY A 7 4.69 -14.27 3.97
CA GLY A 7 4.14 -14.07 5.31
C GLY A 7 4.35 -12.64 5.83
N ALA A 8 3.76 -12.32 6.99
CA ALA A 8 3.81 -10.99 7.60
C ALA A 8 5.24 -10.50 7.93
N GLY A 9 6.20 -11.42 8.12
CA GLY A 9 7.62 -11.08 8.31
C GLY A 9 8.39 -10.81 7.00
N GLY A 10 7.71 -10.86 5.86
CA GLY A 10 8.33 -10.83 4.54
C GLY A 10 8.82 -12.21 4.10
N GLY A 11 9.77 -12.21 3.17
CA GLY A 11 10.40 -13.39 2.60
C GLY A 11 11.02 -13.10 1.24
N SER A 12 11.52 -14.15 0.60
CA SER A 12 12.11 -14.09 -0.72
C SER A 12 11.35 -14.97 -1.69
N PHE A 13 11.11 -14.49 -2.90
CA PHE A 13 10.66 -15.36 -3.99
C PHE A 13 11.51 -15.15 -5.24
N THR A 14 11.79 -16.23 -5.95
CA THR A 14 12.59 -16.21 -7.17
C THR A 14 11.76 -16.70 -8.34
N ILE A 15 11.70 -15.89 -9.40
CA ILE A 15 11.16 -16.30 -10.69
C ILE A 15 12.31 -16.57 -11.65
N THR A 16 12.20 -17.61 -12.49
CA THR A 16 13.17 -17.85 -13.56
C THR A 16 12.56 -17.42 -14.90
N HIS A 17 13.20 -16.49 -15.59
CA HIS A 17 12.79 -16.04 -16.91
C HIS A 17 13.96 -16.13 -17.88
N GLN A 18 13.77 -16.86 -19.00
CA GLN A 18 14.83 -17.14 -19.99
C GLN A 18 16.12 -17.71 -19.37
N GLY A 19 15.98 -18.60 -18.38
CA GLY A 19 17.12 -19.21 -17.68
C GLY A 19 17.84 -18.27 -16.69
N ARG A 20 17.39 -17.03 -16.52
CA ARG A 20 17.91 -16.09 -15.52
C ARG A 20 16.99 -16.01 -14.30
N PRO A 21 17.52 -16.19 -13.07
CA PRO A 21 16.74 -16.00 -11.86
C PRO A 21 16.61 -14.51 -11.53
N TYR A 22 15.42 -14.09 -11.14
CA TYR A 22 15.11 -12.78 -10.58
C TYR A 22 14.53 -13.00 -9.19
N THR A 23 15.23 -12.51 -8.17
CA THR A 23 14.84 -12.66 -6.77
C THR A 23 14.29 -11.36 -6.22
N PHE A 24 13.13 -11.45 -5.58
CA PHE A 24 12.48 -10.36 -4.88
C PHE A 24 12.52 -10.67 -3.38
N ASN A 25 13.09 -9.76 -2.60
CA ASN A 25 13.24 -9.90 -1.16
C ASN A 25 12.44 -8.79 -0.47
N LEU A 26 11.57 -9.17 0.47
CA LEU A 26 10.95 -8.27 1.45
C LEU A 26 11.44 -8.72 2.82
N ASP A 27 12.19 -7.88 3.53
CA ASP A 27 12.71 -8.20 4.87
C ASP A 27 12.13 -7.22 5.89
N CYS A 28 11.06 -7.60 6.57
CA CYS A 28 10.40 -6.75 7.55
C CYS A 28 11.16 -6.59 8.86
N SER A 29 12.31 -7.26 9.04
CA SER A 29 13.18 -7.02 10.19
C SER A 29 14.08 -5.80 9.99
N ARG A 30 14.19 -5.30 8.76
CA ARG A 30 15.00 -4.13 8.43
C ARG A 30 14.24 -2.84 8.76
N PRO A 31 14.83 -1.94 9.57
CA PRO A 31 14.18 -0.70 9.98
C PRO A 31 14.00 0.31 8.83
N ASP A 32 14.68 0.09 7.69
CA ASP A 32 14.55 0.90 6.49
C ASP A 32 13.50 0.37 5.49
N ILE A 33 12.81 -0.73 5.82
CA ILE A 33 11.74 -1.31 5.01
C ILE A 33 10.42 -1.12 5.75
N VAL A 34 9.54 -0.27 5.22
CA VAL A 34 8.18 -0.14 5.75
C VAL A 34 7.38 -1.37 5.35
N CYS A 35 7.04 -2.22 6.31
CA CYS A 35 6.20 -3.37 6.02
C CYS A 35 4.71 -3.05 6.08
N PRO A 36 3.85 -3.79 5.35
CA PRO A 36 2.42 -3.49 5.27
C PRO A 36 1.73 -3.37 6.64
N GLY A 37 2.17 -4.16 7.64
CA GLY A 37 1.66 -4.09 9.01
C GLY A 37 2.16 -2.92 9.85
N GLU A 38 3.23 -2.24 9.44
CA GLU A 38 3.69 -0.98 10.07
C GLU A 38 2.99 0.24 9.45
N ALA A 39 2.55 0.13 8.20
CA ALA A 39 1.86 1.20 7.49
C ALA A 39 0.37 1.32 7.89
N TRP A 40 -0.22 0.28 8.49
CA TRP A 40 -1.64 0.26 8.85
C TRP A 40 -1.92 -0.35 10.22
N PRO A 41 -2.73 0.28 11.09
CA PRO A 41 -3.05 -0.28 12.39
C PRO A 41 -4.02 -1.47 12.29
N ASN A 42 -3.84 -2.48 13.14
CA ASN A 42 -4.72 -3.66 13.19
C ASN A 42 -6.18 -3.33 13.59
N GLN A 43 -6.40 -2.16 14.20
CA GLN A 43 -7.70 -1.65 14.58
C GLN A 43 -7.81 -0.16 14.26
N VAL A 44 -8.94 0.25 13.68
CA VAL A 44 -9.27 1.66 13.39
C VAL A 44 -10.57 2.08 14.08
N VAL A 45 -10.70 3.38 14.36
CA VAL A 45 -11.95 3.98 14.82
C VAL A 45 -12.75 4.45 13.61
N ILE A 46 -14.06 4.18 13.62
CA ILE A 46 -14.96 4.48 12.50
C ILE A 46 -16.14 5.34 12.95
N GLU A 47 -16.54 6.30 12.11
CA GLU A 47 -17.64 7.21 12.43
C GLU A 47 -18.47 7.59 11.19
N GLN A 48 -19.79 7.58 11.31
CA GLN A 48 -20.72 8.16 10.34
C GLN A 48 -21.21 9.51 10.86
N ARG A 49 -20.51 10.60 10.48
CA ARG A 49 -20.74 11.95 11.01
C ARG A 49 -22.00 12.64 10.47
N ASP A 50 -22.42 12.30 9.25
CA ASP A 50 -23.47 13.03 8.55
C ASP A 50 -24.62 12.12 8.14
N VAL A 51 -25.80 12.38 8.71
CA VAL A 51 -27.05 11.66 8.43
C VAL A 51 -27.56 11.86 7.00
N MET A 52 -27.12 12.92 6.31
CA MET A 52 -27.43 13.16 4.90
C MET A 52 -26.48 12.41 3.95
N HIS A 53 -25.31 11.98 4.46
CA HIS A 53 -24.30 11.23 3.70
C HIS A 53 -24.08 9.86 4.34
N GLN A 54 -25.14 9.04 4.44
CA GLN A 54 -25.11 7.73 5.08
C GLN A 54 -24.05 6.76 4.51
N HIS A 55 -23.63 6.96 3.26
CA HIS A 55 -22.60 6.14 2.62
C HIS A 55 -21.18 6.68 2.81
N GLN A 56 -21.00 7.78 3.54
CA GLN A 56 -19.69 8.31 3.90
C GLN A 56 -19.32 7.82 5.30
N MET A 57 -18.11 7.26 5.42
CA MET A 57 -17.58 6.86 6.71
C MET A 57 -16.19 7.46 6.90
N VAL A 58 -15.98 8.02 8.09
CA VAL A 58 -14.70 8.56 8.53
C VAL A 58 -13.93 7.44 9.22
N VAL A 59 -12.66 7.30 8.83
CA VAL A 59 -11.70 6.40 9.46
C VAL A 59 -10.53 7.24 9.95
N ASP A 60 -10.21 7.10 11.22
CA ASP A 60 -9.12 7.82 11.86
C ASP A 60 -7.81 7.03 11.70
N LEU A 61 -6.85 7.61 10.97
CA LEU A 61 -5.60 6.95 10.62
C LEU A 61 -4.38 7.63 11.25
N PRO A 62 -3.43 6.86 11.80
CA PRO A 62 -2.17 7.41 12.26
C PRO A 62 -1.35 7.90 11.07
N THR A 63 -0.82 9.11 11.19
CA THR A 63 0.09 9.72 10.24
C THR A 63 1.33 10.21 10.97
N ALA A 64 2.50 9.82 10.48
CA ALA A 64 3.77 10.30 10.99
C ALA A 64 4.09 11.65 10.34
N GLN A 65 4.33 12.67 11.17
CA GLN A 65 4.74 13.98 10.71
C GLN A 65 6.07 14.35 11.36
N CYS A 66 6.99 14.89 10.56
CA CYS A 66 8.19 15.50 11.11
C CYS A 66 7.81 16.84 11.74
N ASP A 67 8.19 17.03 13.00
CA ASP A 67 7.90 18.27 13.75
C ASP A 67 8.73 19.48 13.28
N ARG A 68 9.71 19.24 12.40
CA ARG A 68 10.63 20.24 11.85
C ARG A 68 10.76 20.14 10.34
N THR A 69 11.35 21.18 9.75
CA THR A 69 11.72 21.19 8.34
C THR A 69 12.65 20.02 8.04
N LEU A 70 12.41 19.35 6.91
CA LEU A 70 13.29 18.31 6.41
C LEU A 70 14.67 18.89 6.11
N THR A 71 15.73 18.22 6.55
CA THR A 71 17.12 18.66 6.39
C THR A 71 17.92 17.70 5.54
N GLN A 72 19.01 18.20 4.96
CA GLN A 72 19.98 17.32 4.30
C GLN A 72 20.57 16.33 5.31
N PRO A 73 20.74 15.04 4.93
CA PRO A 73 21.44 14.08 5.75
C PRO A 73 22.88 14.55 6.05
N ALA A 74 23.41 14.11 7.19
CA ALA A 74 24.77 14.47 7.59
C ALA A 74 25.79 13.90 6.58
N PRO A 75 26.96 14.56 6.41
CA PRO A 75 27.99 14.06 5.52
C PRO A 75 28.38 12.61 5.88
N GLY A 76 28.33 11.72 4.90
CA GLY A 76 28.64 10.30 5.09
C GLY A 76 27.49 9.43 5.60
N THR A 77 26.31 10.00 5.89
CA THR A 77 25.11 9.22 6.29
C THR A 77 24.15 8.96 5.13
N CYS A 78 24.52 9.38 3.91
CA CYS A 78 23.76 9.11 2.69
C CYS A 78 24.71 8.76 1.54
N GLY A 79 24.16 8.15 0.49
CA GLY A 79 24.89 7.68 -0.68
C GLY A 79 24.93 6.15 -0.78
N ALA A 80 25.51 5.65 -1.88
CA ALA A 80 25.51 4.23 -2.20
C ALA A 80 26.00 3.35 -1.03
N GLY A 81 25.20 2.36 -0.64
CA GLY A 81 25.51 1.46 0.49
C GLY A 81 25.04 1.93 1.87
N THR A 82 24.39 3.09 1.95
CA THR A 82 23.68 3.55 3.17
C THR A 82 22.19 3.23 3.10
N SER A 83 21.44 3.45 4.20
CA SER A 83 19.98 3.37 4.22
C SER A 83 19.30 4.52 3.46
N ASN A 84 20.04 5.58 3.10
CA ASN A 84 19.57 6.69 2.28
C ASN A 84 20.47 6.85 1.04
N PRO A 85 20.37 5.94 0.05
CA PRO A 85 21.27 5.92 -1.09
C PRO A 85 21.11 7.12 -2.02
N ASN A 86 19.92 7.74 -2.05
CA ASN A 86 19.61 8.89 -2.91
C ASN A 86 19.87 10.24 -2.22
N CYS A 87 20.30 10.25 -0.96
CA CYS A 87 20.44 11.46 -0.15
C CYS A 87 19.13 12.28 -0.08
N ASP A 88 18.01 11.58 0.05
CA ASP A 88 16.71 12.18 0.30
C ASP A 88 16.74 12.98 1.62
N LEU A 89 15.93 14.04 1.70
CA LEU A 89 15.86 14.85 2.90
C LEU A 89 15.33 14.01 4.07
N ILE A 90 15.93 14.18 5.24
CA ILE A 90 15.56 13.48 6.47
C ILE A 90 14.84 14.40 7.44
N CYS A 91 14.05 13.84 8.35
CA CYS A 91 13.47 14.60 9.44
C CYS A 91 14.57 15.14 10.37
N GLY A 92 14.65 16.47 10.52
CA GLY A 92 15.64 17.14 11.38
C GLY A 92 15.23 17.27 12.85
N GLY A 93 14.13 16.61 13.24
CA GLY A 93 13.55 16.65 14.57
C GLY A 93 12.86 15.32 14.92
N ASP A 94 11.90 15.37 15.84
CA ASP A 94 11.18 14.19 16.27
C ASP A 94 10.02 13.88 15.30
N ILE A 95 9.75 12.60 15.10
CA ILE A 95 8.57 12.16 14.35
C ILE A 95 7.41 12.06 15.35
N THR A 96 6.40 12.91 15.17
CA THR A 96 5.16 12.87 15.95
C THR A 96 4.07 12.14 15.18
N LEU A 97 3.32 11.30 15.87
CA LEU A 97 2.15 10.62 15.30
C LEU A 97 0.90 11.48 15.54
N HIS A 98 0.20 11.81 14.47
CA HIS A 98 -1.09 12.49 14.50
C HIS A 98 -2.16 11.60 13.89
N THR A 99 -3.38 11.66 14.42
CA THR A 99 -4.53 11.02 13.81
C THR A 99 -5.12 11.97 12.77
N ASN A 100 -5.22 11.51 11.53
CA ASN A 100 -5.86 12.26 10.45
C ASN A 100 -7.10 11.50 9.95
N PRO A 101 -8.25 12.18 9.82
CA PRO A 101 -9.48 11.58 9.31
C PRO A 101 -9.36 11.35 7.79
N ALA A 102 -9.67 10.13 7.36
CA ALA A 102 -9.80 9.74 5.96
C ALA A 102 -11.25 9.33 5.67
N PHE A 103 -11.71 9.56 4.44
CA PHE A 103 -13.07 9.24 4.03
C PHE A 103 -13.11 8.04 3.10
N GLY A 104 -13.85 7.01 3.50
CA GLY A 104 -14.21 5.91 2.63
C GLY A 104 -15.71 5.90 2.34
N VAL A 105 -16.08 5.03 1.41
CA VAL A 105 -17.45 4.84 0.94
C VAL A 105 -18.00 3.50 1.41
N ILE A 106 -19.26 3.52 1.82
CA ILE A 106 -20.04 2.32 2.10
C ILE A 106 -20.76 1.91 0.82
N GLY A 107 -20.76 0.61 0.52
CA GLY A 107 -21.51 0.05 -0.62
C GLY A 107 -23.01 0.28 -0.47
N GLU A 108 -23.75 0.29 -1.58
CA GLU A 108 -25.19 0.61 -1.60
C GLU A 108 -26.04 -0.31 -0.71
N ALA A 109 -25.63 -1.57 -0.54
CA ALA A 109 -26.29 -2.53 0.34
C ALA A 109 -25.96 -2.32 1.83
N GLY A 110 -25.06 -1.39 2.15
CA GLY A 110 -24.64 -1.07 3.51
C GLY A 110 -23.85 -2.19 4.18
N ASP A 111 -23.22 -3.08 3.43
CA ASP A 111 -22.53 -4.29 3.93
C ASP A 111 -21.03 -4.30 3.64
N SER A 112 -20.54 -3.37 2.81
CA SER A 112 -19.13 -3.27 2.46
C SER A 112 -18.61 -1.85 2.65
N PHE A 113 -17.33 -1.72 2.95
CA PHE A 113 -16.60 -0.46 2.99
C PHE A 113 -15.40 -0.49 2.06
N ARG A 114 -15.10 0.66 1.46
CA ARG A 114 -13.89 0.88 0.67
C ARG A 114 -13.29 2.26 0.91
N LEU A 115 -12.00 2.31 1.16
CA LEU A 115 -11.21 3.53 1.26
C LEU A 115 -10.00 3.45 0.33
N TYR A 116 -9.84 4.46 -0.53
CA TYR A 116 -8.65 4.61 -1.36
C TYR A 116 -7.57 5.35 -0.58
N LEU A 117 -6.44 4.69 -0.34
CA LEU A 117 -5.32 5.22 0.44
C LEU A 117 -4.30 5.96 -0.41
N GLY A 118 -4.29 5.69 -1.71
CA GLY A 118 -3.39 6.35 -2.66
C GLY A 118 -2.93 5.43 -3.77
N GLY A 119 -2.09 5.98 -4.62
CA GLY A 119 -1.45 5.27 -5.71
C GLY A 119 -0.07 5.85 -5.98
N GLY A 120 0.73 5.12 -6.74
CA GLY A 120 2.10 5.52 -7.03
C GLY A 120 2.59 4.97 -8.36
N VAL A 121 3.79 5.37 -8.76
CA VAL A 121 4.47 4.81 -9.92
C VAL A 121 5.86 4.38 -9.50
N VAL A 122 6.23 3.14 -9.80
CA VAL A 122 7.58 2.62 -9.62
C VAL A 122 8.15 2.32 -10.99
N THR A 123 9.32 2.88 -11.30
CA THR A 123 10.02 2.64 -12.56
C THR A 123 11.47 2.31 -12.29
N ASN A 124 12.09 1.48 -13.15
CA ASN A 124 13.55 1.30 -13.14
C ASN A 124 14.28 2.42 -13.92
N GLY A 125 13.56 3.43 -14.42
CA GLY A 125 14.10 4.57 -15.16
C GLY A 125 14.51 4.27 -16.61
N PHE A 126 14.33 3.04 -17.08
CA PHE A 126 14.72 2.64 -18.43
C PHE A 126 13.55 2.11 -19.23
N ASN A 127 12.96 1.00 -18.79
CA ASN A 127 12.05 0.24 -19.63
C ASN A 127 10.93 -0.46 -18.86
N CYS A 128 10.92 -0.36 -17.53
CA CYS A 128 9.91 -0.92 -16.66
C CYS A 128 9.13 0.19 -15.95
N ALA A 129 7.82 0.07 -15.91
CA ALA A 129 6.95 0.91 -15.08
C ALA A 129 5.86 0.05 -14.44
N MET A 130 5.57 0.33 -13.17
CA MET A 130 4.49 -0.29 -12.39
C MET A 130 3.64 0.79 -11.76
N LEU A 131 2.33 0.66 -11.87
CA LEU A 131 1.34 1.49 -11.20
C LEU A 131 0.98 0.81 -9.88
N GLY A 132 1.17 1.55 -8.79
CA GLY A 132 0.80 1.17 -7.44
C GLY A 132 -0.60 1.67 -7.10
N TYR A 133 -1.37 0.86 -6.37
CA TYR A 133 -2.62 1.25 -5.73
C TYR A 133 -2.63 0.72 -4.28
N SER A 134 -3.28 1.48 -3.39
CA SER A 134 -3.50 1.08 -2.00
C SER A 134 -4.96 1.31 -1.63
N ILE A 135 -5.62 0.26 -1.15
CA ILE A 135 -7.06 0.24 -0.85
C ILE A 135 -7.27 -0.50 0.46
N ALA A 136 -8.16 0.02 1.32
CA ALA A 136 -8.70 -0.70 2.46
C ALA A 136 -10.15 -1.10 2.17
N ASP A 137 -10.44 -2.40 2.25
CA ASP A 137 -11.77 -2.97 2.12
C ASP A 137 -12.19 -3.63 3.45
N ALA A 138 -13.47 -3.61 3.81
CA ALA A 138 -13.98 -4.35 4.96
C ALA A 138 -15.46 -4.69 4.81
N ASP A 139 -15.91 -5.74 5.51
CA ASP A 139 -17.33 -6.04 5.69
C ASP A 139 -17.88 -5.21 6.85
N LEU A 140 -19.12 -4.74 6.73
CA LEU A 140 -19.78 -3.92 7.74
C LEU A 140 -20.80 -4.72 8.55
N VAL A 141 -20.70 -4.58 9.86
CA VAL A 141 -21.78 -4.93 10.78
C VAL A 141 -22.64 -3.70 10.95
N THR A 142 -23.94 -3.81 10.69
CA THR A 142 -24.87 -2.68 10.74
C THR A 142 -26.05 -2.92 11.67
N SER A 143 -26.52 -1.86 12.33
CA SER A 143 -27.78 -1.85 13.07
C SER A 143 -28.84 -1.04 12.30
N GLY A 144 -30.14 -1.27 12.57
CA GLY A 144 -31.23 -0.41 12.06
C GLY A 144 -31.69 -0.61 10.60
N LYS A 145 -31.08 -1.51 9.80
CA LYS A 145 -31.44 -1.75 8.38
C LYS A 145 -32.94 -1.93 8.10
N ALA A 146 -33.67 -2.65 8.97
CA ALA A 146 -35.10 -2.88 8.80
C ALA A 146 -35.97 -1.61 8.93
N ALA A 147 -35.46 -0.57 9.60
CA ALA A 147 -36.15 0.70 9.84
C ALA A 147 -35.79 1.80 8.82
N GLY A 148 -34.92 1.51 7.84
CA GLY A 148 -34.48 2.46 6.82
C GLY A 148 -33.41 3.46 7.27
N ALA A 149 -33.30 3.72 8.57
CA ALA A 149 -32.17 4.42 9.18
C ALA A 149 -31.20 3.40 9.78
N TRP A 150 -30.04 3.22 9.15
CA TRP A 150 -29.04 2.24 9.56
C TRP A 150 -27.69 2.90 9.79
N GLU A 151 -26.89 2.25 10.63
CA GLU A 151 -25.52 2.68 10.93
C GLU A 151 -24.57 1.47 10.98
N ALA A 152 -23.31 1.70 10.62
CA ALA A 152 -22.22 0.76 10.79
C ALA A 152 -21.73 0.80 12.24
N THR A 153 -21.67 -0.36 12.88
CA THR A 153 -21.22 -0.52 14.27
C THR A 153 -19.85 -1.17 14.37
N ALA A 154 -19.42 -1.90 13.33
CA ALA A 154 -18.09 -2.48 13.23
C ALA A 154 -17.67 -2.74 11.78
N MET A 155 -16.36 -2.83 11.57
CA MET A 155 -15.73 -3.44 10.39
C MET A 155 -15.13 -4.79 10.76
N GLN A 156 -15.39 -5.80 9.95
CA GLN A 156 -14.84 -7.14 10.09
C GLN A 156 -14.23 -7.61 8.76
N ALA A 157 -13.38 -8.64 8.83
CA ALA A 157 -12.64 -9.16 7.67
C ALA A 157 -11.94 -8.06 6.85
N GLY A 158 -11.49 -6.99 7.53
CA GLY A 158 -10.86 -5.86 6.88
C GLY A 158 -9.54 -6.28 6.25
N LEU A 159 -9.30 -5.81 5.03
CA LEU A 159 -8.08 -6.08 4.27
C LEU A 159 -7.56 -4.79 3.66
N VAL A 160 -6.34 -4.41 4.03
CA VAL A 160 -5.57 -3.42 3.29
C VAL A 160 -4.79 -4.14 2.21
N THR A 161 -5.02 -3.75 0.95
CA THR A 161 -4.33 -4.26 -0.23
C THR A 161 -3.44 -3.18 -0.81
N ILE A 162 -2.15 -3.47 -0.94
CA ILE A 162 -1.20 -2.69 -1.73
C ILE A 162 -0.83 -3.53 -2.94
N GLY A 163 -1.17 -3.06 -4.14
CA GLY A 163 -0.85 -3.74 -5.39
C GLY A 163 0.03 -2.88 -6.28
N TYR A 164 0.99 -3.50 -6.97
CA TYR A 164 1.75 -2.91 -8.07
C TYR A 164 1.55 -3.76 -9.30
N ALA A 165 1.04 -3.16 -10.37
CA ALA A 165 0.88 -3.83 -11.65
C ALA A 165 1.57 -3.04 -12.75
N GLY A 166 2.30 -3.73 -13.62
CA GLY A 166 2.94 -3.07 -14.75
C GLY A 166 3.78 -4.01 -15.57
N GLY A 167 4.70 -3.44 -16.33
CA GLY A 167 5.53 -4.26 -17.20
C GLY A 167 6.79 -3.57 -17.68
N CYS A 168 7.68 -4.42 -18.19
CA CYS A 168 8.93 -4.05 -18.81
C CYS A 168 8.83 -4.26 -20.32
N LEU A 169 9.19 -3.25 -21.10
CA LEU A 169 9.32 -3.35 -22.55
C LEU A 169 10.77 -3.65 -22.91
N PHE A 170 11.02 -4.74 -23.63
CA PHE A 170 12.35 -5.06 -24.13
C PHE A 170 12.31 -5.05 -25.65
N ALA A 171 13.09 -4.19 -26.29
CA ALA A 171 13.27 -4.20 -27.74
C ALA A 171 14.64 -4.77 -28.08
N GLY A 172 14.68 -5.71 -29.03
CA GLY A 172 15.93 -6.33 -29.47
C GLY A 172 15.78 -7.04 -30.81
N THR A 173 16.92 -7.32 -31.44
CA THR A 173 16.97 -8.06 -32.70
C THR A 173 16.73 -9.55 -32.41
N ALA A 174 15.74 -10.13 -33.09
CA ALA A 174 15.48 -11.55 -33.06
C ALA A 174 16.50 -12.32 -33.91
N PRO A 175 16.61 -13.65 -33.75
CA PRO A 175 17.57 -14.47 -34.49
C PRO A 175 17.42 -14.41 -36.02
N ASP A 176 16.27 -13.98 -36.52
CA ASP A 176 15.96 -13.77 -37.93
C ASP A 176 16.33 -12.37 -38.46
N GLY A 177 16.89 -11.50 -37.61
CA GLY A 177 17.28 -10.14 -37.97
C GLY A 177 16.19 -9.09 -37.79
N ASP A 178 14.96 -9.49 -37.48
CA ASP A 178 13.85 -8.56 -37.25
C ASP A 178 13.92 -7.93 -35.86
N THR A 179 13.51 -6.68 -35.74
CA THR A 179 13.36 -6.04 -34.42
C THR A 179 12.06 -6.50 -33.78
N ARG A 180 12.14 -7.09 -32.58
CA ARG A 180 10.97 -7.51 -31.80
C ARG A 180 10.92 -6.75 -30.48
N ALA A 181 9.70 -6.47 -30.03
CA ALA A 181 9.42 -5.96 -28.70
C ALA A 181 8.75 -7.06 -27.86
N LEU A 182 9.25 -7.28 -26.64
CA LEU A 182 8.67 -8.15 -25.65
C LEU A 182 8.12 -7.30 -24.50
N LEU A 183 6.85 -7.51 -24.15
CA LEU A 183 6.26 -6.99 -22.93
C LEU A 183 6.27 -8.09 -21.86
N ALA A 184 7.00 -7.88 -20.77
CA ALA A 184 6.92 -8.72 -19.58
C ALA A 184 6.09 -8.00 -18.53
N ALA A 185 4.90 -8.50 -18.22
CA ALA A 185 4.04 -7.93 -17.19
C ALA A 185 4.23 -8.65 -15.85
N ALA A 186 4.14 -7.90 -14.75
CA ALA A 186 4.17 -8.40 -13.40
C ALA A 186 3.09 -7.72 -12.56
N GLU A 187 2.52 -8.48 -11.63
CA GLU A 187 1.69 -7.96 -10.56
C GLU A 187 2.28 -8.44 -9.23
N LEU A 188 2.40 -7.52 -8.28
CA LEU A 188 2.84 -7.75 -6.91
C LEU A 188 1.72 -7.26 -6.00
N LYS A 189 1.23 -8.12 -5.11
CA LYS A 189 0.15 -7.76 -4.18
C LYS A 189 0.56 -8.12 -2.75
N PHE A 190 0.38 -7.16 -1.85
CA PHE A 190 0.58 -7.30 -0.41
C PHE A 190 -0.75 -7.06 0.29
N THR A 191 -1.07 -7.88 1.28
CA THR A 191 -2.32 -7.74 2.04
C THR A 191 -2.08 -7.84 3.54
N THR A 192 -2.70 -6.96 4.32
CA THR A 192 -2.73 -7.05 5.77
C THR A 192 -4.15 -6.92 6.31
N GLY A 193 -4.47 -7.68 7.35
CA GLY A 193 -5.79 -7.70 7.95
C GLY A 193 -6.01 -6.57 8.96
N PHE A 194 -7.24 -6.09 9.11
CA PHE A 194 -7.63 -5.13 10.14
C PHE A 194 -9.09 -5.29 10.58
N THR A 195 -9.44 -4.63 11.67
CA THR A 195 -10.82 -4.51 12.16
C THR A 195 -11.15 -3.06 12.50
N GLY A 196 -12.43 -2.73 12.64
CA GLY A 196 -12.86 -1.40 13.02
C GLY A 196 -13.99 -1.42 14.02
N SER A 197 -13.97 -0.48 14.95
CA SER A 197 -14.99 -0.32 15.97
C SER A 197 -15.51 1.11 15.98
N LYS A 198 -16.82 1.26 16.13
CA LYS A 198 -17.46 2.56 16.30
C LYS A 198 -16.97 3.24 17.58
N GLU A 199 -16.82 4.57 17.54
CA GLU A 199 -16.59 5.41 18.72
C GLU A 199 -17.81 5.49 19.65
#